data_AF-A0A519K7H2-F1
#
_entry.id   AF-A0A519K7H2-F1
#
_cell.length_a   1.000
_cell.length_b   1.000
_cell.length_c   1.000
_cell.angle_alpha   90.00
_cell.angle_beta   90.00
_cell.angle_gamma   90.00
#
_symmetry.space_group_name_H-M   'P 1'
#
loop_
_entity.id
_entity.type
_entity.pdbx_description
1 polymer ?
#
loop_
_entity_poly.entity_id
_entity_poly.type
_entity_poly.pdbx_seq_one_letter_code
_entity_poly.pdbx_strand_id
1 'polypeptide(L)' 'MTKNYIVLLAILLNFSFGKAQTIGLLQHDSQSLDDGYVLFAPLMSTTTYLIDKCGRQVKTWNSAYKPGS' A
#
# COMPACT_ATOMS: atom_id res chain seq x y z
N MET A 1 20.62 -38.88 7.84
CA MET A 1 20.50 -38.27 6.50
C MET A 1 19.44 -37.16 6.42
N THR A 2 18.35 -37.22 7.20
CA THR A 2 17.27 -36.21 7.26
C THR A 2 17.67 -34.84 7.82
N LYS A 3 18.64 -34.79 8.74
CA LYS A 3 19.07 -33.54 9.41
C LYS A 3 19.70 -32.50 8.46
N ASN A 4 20.30 -32.95 7.35
CA ASN A 4 20.96 -32.06 6.37
C ASN A 4 19.94 -31.29 5.50
N TYR A 5 18.81 -31.93 5.16
CA TYR A 5 17.74 -31.30 4.37
C TYR A 5 17.01 -30.21 5.17
N ILE A 6 16.84 -30.40 6.48
CA ILE A 6 16.23 -29.39 7.37
C ILE A 6 17.10 -28.13 7.43
N VAL A 7 18.42 -28.29 7.50
CA VAL A 7 19.37 -27.15 7.49
C VAL A 7 19.33 -26.42 6.16
N LEU A 8 19.28 -27.14 5.04
CA LEU A 8 19.14 -26.56 3.70
C LEU A 8 17.82 -25.79 3.53
N LEU A 9 16.72 -26.34 4.03
CA LEU A 9 15.41 -25.68 4.00
C LEU A 9 15.40 -24.40 4.85
N ALA A 10 16.02 -24.42 6.03
CA ALA A 10 16.15 -23.25 6.88
C ALA A 10 16.98 -22.13 6.23
N ILE A 11 18.07 -22.47 5.52
CA ILE A 11 18.89 -21.48 4.79
C ILE A 11 18.10 -20.84 3.64
N LEU A 12 17.30 -21.62 2.90
CA LEU A 12 16.48 -21.12 1.79
C LEU A 12 15.37 -20.16 2.25
N LEU A 13 14.78 -20.40 3.42
CA LEU A 13 13.71 -19.55 3.98
C LEU A 13 14.20 -18.18 4.47
N ASN A 14 15.50 -18.04 4.76
CA ASN A 14 16.09 -16.77 5.22
C ASN A 14 16.50 -15.83 4.07
N PHE A 15 16.48 -16.29 2.82
CA PHE A 15 16.97 -15.49 1.68
C PHE A 15 15.99 -14.38 1.24
N SER A 16 14.75 -14.39 1.73
CA SER A 16 13.67 -13.55 1.20
C SER A 16 13.44 -12.21 1.93
N PHE A 17 14.23 -11.86 2.95
CA PHE A 17 14.09 -10.56 3.62
C PHE A 17 14.97 -9.48 2.98
N GLY A 18 14.52 -8.96 1.83
CA GLY A 18 15.06 -7.74 1.25
C GLY A 18 14.71 -6.52 2.12
N LYS A 19 15.67 -5.61 2.37
CA LYS A 19 15.38 -4.37 3.10
C LYS A 19 14.53 -3.44 2.24
N ALA A 20 13.35 -3.08 2.70
CA ALA A 20 12.54 -2.05 2.06
C ALA A 20 13.27 -0.70 2.13
N GLN A 21 13.46 -0.05 0.98
CA GLN A 21 13.96 1.32 0.94
C GLN A 21 12.89 2.25 1.53
N THR A 22 13.27 3.09 2.50
CA THR A 22 12.31 3.94 3.23
C THR A 22 12.44 5.42 2.90
N ILE A 23 13.49 5.82 2.17
CA ILE A 23 13.79 7.21 1.79
C ILE A 23 14.26 7.29 0.33
N GLY A 24 14.22 8.48 -0.26
CA GLY A 24 14.65 8.70 -1.64
C GLY A 24 13.64 8.22 -2.69
N LEU A 25 14.08 8.00 -3.93
CA LEU A 25 13.21 7.51 -5.00
C LEU A 25 12.90 6.03 -4.78
N LEU A 26 11.65 5.72 -4.43
CA LEU A 26 11.18 4.36 -4.25
C LEU A 26 10.70 3.80 -5.60
N GLN A 27 11.27 2.67 -6.02
CA GLN A 27 10.81 1.94 -7.19
C GLN A 27 9.48 1.24 -6.85
N HIS A 28 8.40 1.63 -7.52
CA HIS A 28 7.12 0.90 -7.45
C HIS A 28 7.07 -0.13 -8.58
N ASP A 29 6.98 -1.42 -8.22
CA ASP A 29 6.74 -2.49 -9.18
C ASP A 29 5.23 -2.67 -9.37
N SER A 30 4.78 -2.83 -10.61
CA SER A 30 3.39 -3.16 -10.95
C SER A 30 2.83 -4.39 -10.23
N GLN A 31 3.69 -5.30 -9.77
CA GLN A 31 3.32 -6.50 -9.02
C GLN A 31 3.35 -6.29 -7.49
N SER A 32 3.74 -5.11 -7.00
CA SER A 32 3.70 -4.86 -5.56
C SER A 32 2.26 -4.67 -5.08
N LEU A 33 1.89 -5.44 -4.07
CA LEU A 33 0.58 -5.34 -3.39
C LEU A 33 0.57 -4.16 -2.42
N ASP A 34 1.16 -3.01 -2.81
CA ASP A 34 1.29 -1.89 -1.89
C ASP A 34 -0.10 -1.42 -1.48
N ASP A 35 -0.40 -1.46 -0.18
CA ASP A 35 -1.65 -0.91 0.34
C ASP A 35 -1.63 0.61 0.17
N GLY A 36 -2.70 1.17 -0.37
CA GLY A 36 -2.78 2.61 -0.63
C GLY A 36 -4.20 3.09 -0.80
N TYR A 37 -4.38 4.38 -0.53
CA TYR A 37 -5.67 5.05 -0.66
C TYR A 37 -5.52 6.34 -1.46
N VAL A 38 -6.54 6.66 -2.25
CA VAL A 38 -6.70 7.94 -2.93
C VAL A 38 -7.68 8.78 -2.13
N LEU A 39 -7.21 9.93 -1.66
CA LEU A 39 -8.07 10.97 -1.10
C LEU A 39 -8.64 11.80 -2.27
N PHE A 40 -9.95 11.73 -2.47
CA PHE A 40 -10.63 12.39 -3.59
C PHE A 40 -11.64 13.41 -3.09
N ALA A 41 -11.44 14.68 -3.46
CA ALA A 41 -12.32 15.79 -3.11
C ALA A 41 -12.67 16.60 -4.38
N PRO A 42 -13.86 16.40 -4.97
CA PRO A 42 -14.26 17.13 -6.18
C PRO A 42 -14.39 18.63 -5.90
N LEU A 43 -13.88 19.47 -6.80
CA LEU A 43 -13.86 20.94 -6.65
C LEU A 43 -15.23 21.56 -6.39
N MET A 44 -16.28 21.00 -6.97
CA MET A 44 -17.65 21.52 -6.84
C MET A 44 -18.48 20.82 -5.75
N SER A 45 -17.88 19.90 -4.99
CA SER A 45 -18.51 19.11 -3.93
C SER A 45 -18.03 19.56 -2.56
N THR A 46 -18.85 19.36 -1.53
CA THR A 46 -18.44 19.48 -0.13
C THR A 46 -18.13 18.12 0.52
N THR A 47 -18.19 17.05 -0.27
CA THR A 47 -17.94 15.68 0.17
C THR A 47 -16.58 15.19 -0.30
N THR A 48 -15.81 14.63 0.62
CA THR A 48 -14.49 14.02 0.40
C THR A 48 -14.57 12.52 0.62
N TYR A 49 -13.87 11.77 -0.22
CA TYR A 49 -13.88 10.31 -0.25
C TYR A 49 -12.48 9.77 -0.03
N LEU A 50 -12.39 8.64 0.67
CA LEU A 50 -11.20 7.80 0.67
C LEU A 50 -11.53 6.55 -0.14
N ILE A 51 -10.77 6.32 -1.21
CA ILE A 51 -10.99 5.23 -2.17
C ILE A 51 -9.77 4.31 -2.12
N ASP A 52 -9.98 3.01 -2.00
CA ASP A 52 -8.86 2.04 -2.08
C ASP A 52 -8.46 1.75 -3.54
N LYS A 53 -7.36 1.02 -3.74
CA LYS A 53 -6.91 0.66 -5.09
C LYS A 53 -7.86 -0.27 -5.87
N CYS A 54 -8.79 -0.93 -5.18
CA CYS A 54 -9.85 -1.72 -5.82
C CYS A 54 -11.03 -0.85 -6.27
N GLY A 55 -10.98 0.47 -6.06
CA GLY A 55 -12.04 1.41 -6.40
C GLY A 55 -13.18 1.47 -5.38
N ARG A 56 -13.02 0.85 -4.20
CA ARG A 56 -14.05 0.86 -3.16
C ARG A 56 -13.94 2.13 -2.34
N GLN A 57 -15.07 2.80 -2.11
CA GLN A 57 -15.17 3.87 -1.13
C GLN A 57 -15.07 3.27 0.27
N VAL A 58 -13.98 3.55 0.98
CA VAL A 58 -13.76 3.04 2.34
C VAL A 58 -14.19 4.03 3.42
N LYS A 59 -14.17 5.34 3.12
CA LYS A 59 -14.64 6.41 4.02
C LYS A 59 -15.20 7.59 3.24
N THR A 60 -16.08 8.34 3.91
CA THR A 60 -16.70 9.55 3.40
C THR A 60 -16.79 10.58 4.51
N TRP A 61 -16.46 11.83 4.18
CA TRP A 61 -16.64 12.98 5.07
C TRP A 61 -17.40 14.06 4.33
N ASN A 62 -18.30 14.73 5.04
CA ASN A 62 -19.02 15.89 4.53
C ASN A 62 -18.53 17.14 5.26
N SER A 63 -18.29 18.21 4.50
CA SER A 63 -17.85 19.52 4.96
C SER A 63 -18.94 20.56 4.70
N ALA A 64 -18.85 21.71 5.36
CA ALA A 64 -19.63 22.88 4.99
C ALA A 64 -19.03 23.65 3.79
N TYR A 65 -17.80 23.32 3.38
CA TYR A 65 -17.01 24.07 2.41
C TYR A 65 -16.54 23.18 1.27
N LYS A 66 -16.33 23.79 0.09
CA LYS A 66 -15.69 23.15 -1.06
C LYS A 66 -14.17 23.09 -0.83
N PRO A 67 -13.46 22.11 -1.41
CA PRO A 67 -12.01 22.04 -1.27
C PRO A 67 -11.34 23.31 -1.84
N GLY A 68 -10.39 23.87 -1.10
CA GLY A 68 -9.65 25.08 -1.47
C GLY A 68 -10.37 26.42 -1.24
N SER A 69 -11.51 26.42 -0.53
CA SER A 69 -12.25 27.62 -0.15
C SER A 69 -11.67 28.31 1.09
#